data_AF-A0A174QEW9-F1
#
_entry.id   AF-A0A174QEW9-F1
#
_cell.length_a   1.000
_cell.length_b   1.000
_cell.length_c   1.000
_cell.angle_alpha   90.00
_cell.angle_beta   90.00
_cell.angle_gamma   90.00
#
_symmetry.space_group_name_H-M   'P 1'
#
loop_
_entity.id
_entity.type
_entity.pdbx_description
1 polymer ?
#
loop_
_entity_poly.entity_id
_entity_poly.type
_entity_poly.pdbx_seq_one_letter_code
_entity_poly.pdbx_strand_id
1 'polypeptide(L)'
;MITSDIGFWVDNYVGTYQIIESEGKKYIASKEFHPARNGEAELKKKRLFMDLFKNNEYILIQLANVDTKDENSIVRFCNEYGLPYSSSKIDDERPGCYIMGLDVDERTYSSLYPLYRQDNMQVYEFKRHVVSAQRILNVKSELESQSINYENLFRFLLPMLLYERYGFYDFDADDPERCTETMKFQYYFLNVLNKVGDKTIRSLACELFGFVVETQAIGKGENKVYVTDELRSLFQNEYPNELYKFLVDLIRYDNGQINEIKINEFNELQLPEGFHLSVETKKHLDELASNILSDIISESLQRVHPIMMVDENGKIASKWDLKYLYEGILVETLVMASGDNNLKKCANPNCGKFFTPNPGRNDKIYCSHTCGINVAKRRQRMRDKENPNRERLEPGFRNR
;
A
#
# COMPACT_ATOMS: atom_id res chain seq x y z
N MET A 1 2.44 2.45 21.60
CA MET A 1 3.42 1.36 21.36
C MET A 1 2.78 0.07 21.82
N ILE A 2 2.86 -1.03 21.07
CA ILE A 2 2.28 -2.32 21.48
C ILE A 2 2.98 -2.76 22.77
N THR A 3 2.31 -2.60 23.90
CA THR A 3 2.91 -2.69 25.25
C THR A 3 2.89 -4.11 25.83
N SER A 4 2.40 -5.10 25.10
CA SER A 4 2.41 -6.49 25.55
C SER A 4 3.74 -7.18 25.24
N ASP A 5 4.34 -7.83 26.23
CA ASP A 5 5.56 -8.66 26.09
C ASP A 5 5.49 -9.72 24.99
N ILE A 6 4.26 -10.07 24.57
CA ILE A 6 3.92 -11.12 23.60
C ILE A 6 3.89 -10.58 22.15
N GLY A 7 3.91 -9.26 21.94
CA GLY A 7 3.74 -8.67 20.60
C GLY A 7 2.38 -8.99 19.97
N PHE A 8 2.33 -9.15 18.65
CA PHE A 8 1.17 -9.66 17.92
C PHE A 8 1.58 -10.73 16.90
N TRP A 9 0.63 -11.54 16.46
CA TRP A 9 0.86 -12.57 15.46
C TRP A 9 -0.38 -12.80 14.61
N VAL A 10 -0.16 -13.40 13.44
CA VAL A 10 -1.20 -13.90 12.56
C VAL A 10 -0.88 -15.34 12.22
N ASP A 11 -1.85 -16.24 12.37
CA ASP A 11 -1.74 -17.59 11.81
C ASP A 11 -2.23 -17.54 10.35
N ASN A 12 -1.32 -17.62 9.38
CA ASN A 12 -1.65 -17.54 7.96
C ASN A 12 -1.38 -18.88 7.25
N TYR A 13 -2.05 -19.12 6.13
CA TYR A 13 -1.71 -20.25 5.27
C TYR A 13 -0.45 -19.96 4.45
N VAL A 14 0.43 -20.95 4.37
CA VAL A 14 1.68 -20.91 3.60
C VAL A 14 1.87 -22.24 2.88
N GLY A 15 2.34 -22.17 1.64
CA GLY A 15 2.53 -23.32 0.77
C GLY A 15 3.39 -22.98 -0.42
N THR A 16 3.29 -23.81 -1.44
CA THR A 16 3.98 -23.63 -2.72
C THR A 16 3.03 -22.94 -3.68
N TYR A 17 3.10 -21.61 -3.75
CA TYR A 17 2.32 -20.82 -4.68
C TYR A 17 2.93 -20.80 -6.09
N GLN A 18 2.06 -20.57 -7.06
CA GLN A 18 2.40 -20.34 -8.47
C GLN A 18 1.42 -19.34 -9.06
N ILE A 19 1.81 -18.68 -10.14
CA ILE A 19 0.90 -17.86 -10.94
C ILE A 19 0.28 -18.74 -12.03
N ILE A 20 -1.04 -18.75 -12.09
CA ILE A 20 -1.84 -19.47 -13.07
C ILE A 20 -2.81 -18.52 -13.75
N GLU A 21 -3.19 -18.84 -14.98
CA GLU A 21 -4.19 -18.09 -15.73
C GLU A 21 -5.51 -18.84 -15.70
N SER A 22 -6.57 -18.13 -15.31
CA SER A 22 -7.94 -18.64 -15.28
C SER A 22 -8.87 -17.55 -15.76
N GLU A 23 -9.74 -17.87 -16.73
CA GLU A 23 -10.74 -16.94 -17.26
C GLU A 23 -10.17 -15.59 -17.75
N GLY A 24 -8.98 -15.61 -18.36
CA GLY A 24 -8.30 -14.41 -18.86
C GLY A 24 -7.71 -13.50 -17.77
N LYS A 25 -7.67 -13.96 -16.52
CA LYS A 25 -7.05 -13.27 -15.37
C LYS A 25 -5.94 -14.12 -14.78
N LYS A 26 -4.93 -13.45 -14.21
CA LYS A 26 -3.84 -14.13 -13.49
C LYS A 26 -4.14 -14.22 -12.00
N TYR A 27 -3.97 -15.41 -11.45
CA TYR A 27 -4.14 -15.71 -10.03
C TYR A 27 -2.84 -16.25 -9.45
N ILE A 28 -2.56 -15.86 -8.22
CA ILE A 28 -1.60 -16.54 -7.34
C ILE A 28 -2.40 -17.66 -6.68
N ALA A 29 -1.99 -18.91 -6.83
CA ALA A 29 -2.69 -20.06 -6.26
C ALA A 29 -1.70 -21.05 -5.63
N SER A 30 -2.07 -21.64 -4.49
CA SER A 30 -1.31 -22.72 -3.86
C SER A 30 -1.37 -23.99 -4.70
N LYS A 31 -0.30 -24.79 -4.68
CA LYS A 31 -0.33 -26.17 -5.24
C LYS A 31 -1.03 -27.14 -4.30
N GLU A 32 -0.96 -26.86 -3.00
CA GLU A 32 -1.65 -27.56 -1.94
C GLU A 32 -3.11 -27.11 -1.85
N PHE A 33 -3.96 -27.94 -1.23
CA PHE A 33 -5.40 -27.73 -1.14
C PHE A 33 -5.85 -27.47 0.30
N HIS A 34 -6.99 -26.78 0.43
CA HIS A 34 -7.70 -26.58 1.69
C HIS A 34 -9.22 -26.58 1.45
N PRO A 35 -9.98 -27.57 1.97
CA PRO A 35 -9.50 -28.79 2.62
C PRO A 35 -8.90 -29.76 1.59
N ALA A 36 -7.84 -30.47 1.96
CA ALA A 36 -7.26 -31.54 1.14
C ALA A 36 -8.12 -32.82 1.17
N ARG A 37 -8.09 -33.61 0.10
CA ARG A 37 -8.83 -34.87 -0.06
C ARG A 37 -7.91 -35.98 -0.58
N ASN A 38 -8.13 -37.21 -0.12
CA ASN A 38 -7.60 -38.45 -0.75
C ASN A 38 -6.16 -38.37 -1.29
N GLY A 39 -5.18 -38.15 -0.42
CA GLY A 39 -3.76 -38.14 -0.79
C GLY A 39 -3.26 -36.84 -1.42
N GLU A 40 -4.10 -35.82 -1.56
CA GLU A 40 -3.68 -34.46 -1.90
C GLU A 40 -2.81 -33.85 -0.79
N ALA A 41 -1.88 -32.99 -1.19
CA ALA A 41 -1.08 -32.21 -0.25
C ALA A 41 -1.93 -31.10 0.38
N GLU A 42 -1.87 -30.99 1.71
CA GLU A 42 -2.62 -30.01 2.48
C GLU A 42 -1.81 -28.73 2.74
N LEU A 43 -2.48 -27.60 2.66
CA LEU A 43 -1.91 -26.28 2.93
C LEU A 43 -1.60 -26.13 4.43
N LYS A 44 -0.45 -25.54 4.76
CA LYS A 44 0.02 -25.48 6.15
C LYS A 44 -0.24 -24.11 6.76
N LYS A 45 -0.57 -24.08 8.05
CA LYS A 45 -0.62 -22.84 8.84
C LYS A 45 0.78 -22.51 9.38
N LYS A 46 1.20 -21.25 9.23
CA LYS A 46 2.42 -20.69 9.80
C LYS A 46 2.05 -19.46 10.63
N ARG A 47 2.60 -19.38 11.84
CA ARG A 47 2.49 -18.19 12.68
C ARG A 47 3.52 -17.15 12.25
N LEU A 48 3.06 -15.92 12.02
CA LEU A 48 3.86 -14.80 11.51
C LEU A 48 3.91 -13.65 12.54
N PHE A 49 4.82 -12.70 12.34
CA PHE A 49 5.07 -11.50 13.18
C PHE A 49 5.63 -11.73 14.59
N MET A 50 5.62 -12.97 15.10
CA MET A 50 6.26 -13.30 16.37
C MET A 50 7.75 -12.89 16.37
N ASP A 51 8.13 -12.05 17.34
CA ASP A 51 9.49 -11.59 17.59
C ASP A 51 10.19 -10.81 16.45
N LEU A 52 9.56 -10.60 15.29
CA LEU A 52 10.18 -9.93 14.14
C LEU A 52 10.60 -8.49 14.47
N PHE A 53 9.74 -7.76 15.20
CA PHE A 53 10.03 -6.42 15.68
C PHE A 53 11.26 -6.33 16.57
N LYS A 54 11.53 -7.37 17.38
CA LYS A 54 12.72 -7.41 18.25
C LYS A 54 14.01 -7.46 17.43
N ASN A 55 13.92 -7.95 16.18
CA ASN A 55 15.04 -8.13 15.27
C ASN A 55 15.11 -7.06 14.18
N ASN A 56 14.29 -5.98 14.24
CA ASN A 56 14.13 -5.00 13.16
C ASN A 56 13.73 -5.63 11.81
N GLU A 57 13.03 -6.75 11.83
CA GLU A 57 12.48 -7.40 10.63
C GLU A 57 11.02 -7.01 10.48
N TYR A 58 10.63 -6.57 9.28
CA TYR A 58 9.29 -6.10 8.99
C TYR A 58 8.80 -6.73 7.69
N ILE A 59 7.69 -7.46 7.75
CA ILE A 59 7.04 -8.05 6.56
C ILE A 59 6.55 -6.95 5.61
N LEU A 60 6.14 -5.77 6.11
CA LEU A 60 5.81 -4.58 5.34
C LEU A 60 6.94 -4.18 4.39
N ILE A 61 8.20 -4.18 4.89
CA ILE A 61 9.37 -3.88 4.05
C ILE A 61 9.56 -4.96 2.99
N GLN A 62 9.32 -6.23 3.33
CA GLN A 62 9.40 -7.33 2.36
C GLN A 62 8.34 -7.21 1.27
N LEU A 63 7.10 -6.86 1.64
CA LEU A 63 6.00 -6.61 0.70
C LEU A 63 6.32 -5.44 -0.23
N ALA A 64 6.75 -4.30 0.33
CA ALA A 64 7.11 -3.12 -0.45
C ALA A 64 8.32 -3.36 -1.40
N ASN A 65 9.19 -4.31 -1.07
CA ASN A 65 10.35 -4.66 -1.89
C ASN A 65 10.06 -5.69 -2.98
N VAL A 66 8.82 -6.19 -3.10
CA VAL A 66 8.40 -7.07 -4.20
C VAL A 66 8.44 -6.28 -5.51
N ASP A 67 9.12 -6.84 -6.51
CA ASP A 67 9.07 -6.32 -7.87
C ASP A 67 7.77 -6.79 -8.55
N THR A 68 6.83 -5.87 -8.78
CA THR A 68 5.53 -6.17 -9.38
C THR A 68 5.62 -6.58 -10.85
N LYS A 69 6.78 -6.43 -11.50
CA LYS A 69 7.04 -6.89 -12.87
C LYS A 69 7.69 -8.27 -12.92
N ASP A 70 8.26 -8.76 -11.82
CA ASP A 70 8.84 -10.10 -11.70
C ASP A 70 7.86 -11.04 -10.98
N GLU A 71 7.20 -11.91 -11.74
CA GLU A 71 6.29 -12.94 -11.21
C GLU A 71 6.98 -13.84 -10.16
N ASN A 72 8.29 -14.11 -10.30
CA ASN A 72 9.02 -14.88 -9.30
C ASN A 72 9.18 -14.09 -7.99
N SER A 73 9.24 -12.76 -8.04
CA SER A 73 9.30 -11.94 -6.84
C SER A 73 8.00 -12.00 -6.04
N ILE A 74 6.87 -12.02 -6.74
CA ILE A 74 5.54 -12.21 -6.14
C ILE A 74 5.45 -13.59 -5.50
N VAL A 75 5.76 -14.65 -6.26
CA VAL A 75 5.70 -16.03 -5.77
C VAL A 75 6.65 -16.25 -4.59
N ARG A 76 7.87 -15.71 -4.60
CA ARG A 76 8.80 -15.81 -3.46
C ARG A 76 8.20 -15.23 -2.18
N PHE A 77 7.53 -14.07 -2.26
CA PHE A 77 6.87 -13.47 -1.09
C PHE A 77 5.75 -14.38 -0.59
N CYS A 78 4.87 -14.84 -1.48
CA CYS A 78 3.75 -15.70 -1.11
C CYS A 78 4.19 -17.06 -0.56
N ASN A 79 5.28 -17.64 -1.06
CA ASN A 79 5.82 -18.89 -0.51
C ASN A 79 6.39 -18.73 0.91
N GLU A 80 6.87 -17.53 1.26
CA GLU A 80 7.46 -17.28 2.58
C GLU A 80 6.40 -16.89 3.62
N TYR A 81 5.43 -16.06 3.23
CA TYR A 81 4.47 -15.41 4.15
C TYR A 81 2.99 -15.78 3.88
N GLY A 82 2.68 -16.40 2.74
CA GLY A 82 1.30 -16.64 2.30
C GLY A 82 0.69 -15.44 1.56
N LEU A 83 -0.61 -15.53 1.28
CA LEU A 83 -1.36 -14.45 0.66
C LEU A 83 -1.71 -13.34 1.68
N PRO A 84 -1.67 -12.05 1.30
CA PRO A 84 -2.13 -10.95 2.16
C PRO A 84 -3.55 -11.15 2.66
N TYR A 85 -4.46 -11.57 1.77
CA TYR A 85 -5.80 -12.07 2.08
C TYR A 85 -5.94 -13.47 1.50
N SER A 86 -5.84 -14.49 2.35
CA SER A 86 -6.00 -15.89 1.97
C SER A 86 -7.48 -16.21 1.73
N SER A 87 -7.81 -16.76 0.55
CA SER A 87 -9.15 -17.26 0.26
C SER A 87 -9.50 -18.44 1.16
N SER A 88 -8.53 -19.30 1.47
CA SER A 88 -8.75 -20.42 2.40
C SER A 88 -9.13 -19.96 3.81
N LYS A 89 -8.65 -18.78 4.26
CA LYS A 89 -9.12 -18.18 5.52
C LYS A 89 -10.54 -17.59 5.42
N ILE A 90 -10.97 -17.18 4.23
CA ILE A 90 -12.36 -16.77 3.99
C ILE A 90 -13.27 -18.00 4.07
N ASP A 91 -12.85 -19.10 3.45
CA ASP A 91 -13.59 -20.37 3.44
C ASP A 91 -13.72 -20.98 4.85
N ASP A 92 -12.69 -20.86 5.69
CA ASP A 92 -12.72 -21.28 7.10
C ASP A 92 -13.86 -20.61 7.90
N GLU A 93 -14.24 -19.38 7.56
CA GLU A 93 -15.32 -18.66 8.25
C GLU A 93 -16.70 -18.92 7.67
N ARG A 94 -16.76 -19.17 6.37
CA ARG A 94 -18.01 -19.40 5.64
C ARG A 94 -17.92 -20.73 4.91
N PRO A 95 -17.83 -21.86 5.64
CA PRO A 95 -17.68 -23.16 5.01
C PRO A 95 -18.93 -23.47 4.20
N GLY A 96 -18.75 -23.81 2.93
CA GLY A 96 -19.83 -24.17 2.02
C GLY A 96 -19.62 -23.63 0.61
N CYS A 97 -20.56 -23.94 -0.28
CA CYS A 97 -20.54 -23.51 -1.67
C CYS A 97 -21.69 -22.52 -1.87
N TYR A 98 -21.39 -21.22 -1.86
CA TYR A 98 -22.41 -20.16 -1.92
C TYR A 98 -22.26 -19.28 -3.16
N ILE A 99 -23.37 -19.05 -3.88
CA ILE A 99 -23.42 -18.11 -5.00
C ILE A 99 -24.56 -17.13 -4.74
N MET A 100 -24.24 -15.83 -4.65
CA MET A 100 -25.22 -14.78 -4.36
C MET A 100 -26.07 -15.07 -3.10
N GLY A 101 -25.46 -15.68 -2.09
CA GLY A 101 -26.14 -16.06 -0.84
C GLY A 101 -26.98 -17.33 -0.90
N LEU A 102 -26.98 -18.04 -2.04
CA LEU A 102 -27.67 -19.32 -2.22
C LEU A 102 -26.69 -20.48 -2.09
N ASP A 103 -27.08 -21.52 -1.37
CA ASP A 103 -26.34 -22.79 -1.30
C ASP A 103 -26.45 -23.52 -2.64
N VAL A 104 -25.32 -23.98 -3.18
CA VAL A 104 -25.23 -24.67 -4.46
C VAL A 104 -24.38 -25.92 -4.33
N ASP A 105 -24.62 -26.89 -5.21
CA ASP A 105 -23.78 -28.09 -5.23
C ASP A 105 -22.34 -27.77 -5.68
N GLU A 106 -21.40 -28.59 -5.21
CA GLU A 106 -19.98 -28.39 -5.45
C GLU A 106 -19.61 -28.39 -6.95
N ARG A 107 -20.34 -29.12 -7.79
CA ARG A 107 -20.09 -29.15 -9.24
C ARG A 107 -20.47 -27.82 -9.88
N THR A 108 -21.61 -27.26 -9.50
CA THR A 108 -22.03 -25.91 -9.92
C THR A 108 -21.03 -24.86 -9.42
N TYR A 109 -20.62 -24.93 -8.15
CA TYR A 109 -19.69 -23.98 -7.56
C TYR A 109 -18.30 -24.00 -8.24
N SER A 110 -17.72 -25.19 -8.40
CA SER A 110 -16.40 -25.39 -9.05
C SER A 110 -16.38 -24.97 -10.51
N SER A 111 -17.52 -24.95 -11.20
CA SER A 111 -17.60 -24.46 -12.58
C SER A 111 -17.41 -22.95 -12.70
N LEU A 112 -17.76 -22.19 -11.65
CA LEU A 112 -17.64 -20.73 -11.59
C LEU A 112 -16.40 -20.27 -10.80
N TYR A 113 -15.93 -21.09 -9.87
CA TYR A 113 -14.78 -20.81 -9.03
C TYR A 113 -13.78 -21.97 -9.12
N PRO A 114 -13.06 -22.15 -10.23
CA PRO A 114 -12.21 -23.33 -10.46
C PRO A 114 -11.09 -23.50 -9.44
N LEU A 115 -10.70 -22.42 -8.75
CA LEU A 115 -9.63 -22.39 -7.75
C LEU A 115 -10.13 -22.49 -6.31
N TYR A 116 -11.42 -22.72 -6.07
CA TYR A 116 -12.01 -22.63 -4.72
C TYR A 116 -11.38 -23.54 -3.65
N ARG A 117 -10.74 -24.65 -4.04
CA ARG A 117 -10.04 -25.54 -3.09
C ARG A 117 -8.57 -25.18 -2.88
N GLN A 118 -8.06 -24.23 -3.64
CA GLN A 118 -6.70 -23.71 -3.53
C GLN A 118 -6.77 -22.35 -2.85
N ASP A 119 -5.80 -22.06 -2.01
CA ASP A 119 -5.64 -20.71 -1.50
C ASP A 119 -5.21 -19.81 -2.66
N ASN A 120 -6.02 -18.80 -2.96
CA ASN A 120 -5.82 -18.00 -4.16
C ASN A 120 -6.17 -16.51 -3.98
N MET A 121 -5.53 -15.68 -4.82
CA MET A 121 -5.76 -14.23 -4.91
C MET A 121 -5.41 -13.78 -6.33
N GLN A 122 -6.14 -12.79 -6.87
CA GLN A 122 -5.78 -12.19 -8.15
C GLN A 122 -4.43 -11.47 -8.06
N VAL A 123 -3.58 -11.64 -9.08
CA VAL A 123 -2.27 -10.97 -9.15
C VAL A 123 -2.42 -9.45 -9.11
N TYR A 124 -3.48 -8.90 -9.72
CA TYR A 124 -3.79 -7.47 -9.69
C TYR A 124 -3.99 -6.94 -8.25
N GLU A 125 -4.78 -7.66 -7.45
CA GLU A 125 -5.06 -7.33 -6.05
C GLU A 125 -3.77 -7.36 -5.20
N PHE A 126 -2.94 -8.38 -5.39
CA PHE A 126 -1.64 -8.47 -4.73
C PHE A 126 -0.74 -7.27 -5.09
N LYS A 127 -0.67 -6.91 -6.38
CA LYS A 127 0.12 -5.75 -6.83
C LYS A 127 -0.37 -4.45 -6.20
N ARG A 128 -1.70 -4.29 -6.03
CA ARG A 128 -2.28 -3.12 -5.36
C ARG A 128 -1.77 -2.99 -3.92
N HIS A 129 -1.71 -4.09 -3.17
CA HIS A 129 -1.12 -4.10 -1.82
C HIS A 129 0.37 -3.74 -1.80
N VAL A 130 1.14 -4.25 -2.77
CA VAL A 130 2.57 -3.88 -2.90
C VAL A 130 2.74 -2.38 -3.16
N VAL A 131 1.97 -1.81 -4.09
CA VAL A 131 2.05 -0.38 -4.44
C VAL A 131 1.61 0.49 -3.27
N SER A 132 0.55 0.13 -2.55
CA SER A 132 0.10 0.86 -1.34
C SER A 132 1.21 0.85 -0.26
N ALA A 133 1.80 -0.31 0.02
CA ALA A 133 2.93 -0.43 0.95
C ALA A 133 4.15 0.42 0.53
N GLN A 134 4.50 0.40 -0.76
CA GLN A 134 5.56 1.25 -1.31
C GLN A 134 5.24 2.75 -1.13
N ARG A 135 4.00 3.16 -1.38
CA ARG A 135 3.56 4.55 -1.25
C ARG A 135 3.71 5.02 0.19
N ILE A 136 3.24 4.24 1.17
CA ILE A 136 3.35 4.55 2.59
C ILE A 136 4.81 4.72 3.02
N LEU A 137 5.67 3.75 2.67
CA LEU A 137 7.09 3.83 3.03
C LEU A 137 7.83 4.97 2.33
N ASN A 138 7.46 5.31 1.09
CA ASN A 138 8.06 6.45 0.40
C ASN A 138 7.63 7.78 1.05
N VAL A 139 6.35 7.99 1.36
CA VAL A 139 5.89 9.21 2.04
C VAL A 139 6.60 9.37 3.39
N LYS A 140 6.64 8.30 4.21
CA LYS A 140 7.39 8.32 5.48
C LYS A 140 8.86 8.69 5.26
N SER A 141 9.52 8.05 4.28
CA SER A 141 10.94 8.31 4.00
C SER A 141 11.21 9.74 3.54
N GLU A 142 10.29 10.40 2.84
CA GLU A 142 10.44 11.80 2.43
C GLU A 142 10.18 12.75 3.60
N LEU A 143 9.19 12.46 4.46
CA LEU A 143 8.90 13.23 5.68
C LEU A 143 10.05 13.20 6.70
N GLU A 144 10.78 12.10 6.77
CA GLU A 144 11.93 11.93 7.68
C GLU A 144 13.28 12.36 7.05
N SER A 145 13.27 12.79 5.79
CA SER A 145 14.48 13.24 5.10
C SER A 145 14.97 14.57 5.66
N GLN A 146 16.30 14.76 5.70
CA GLN A 146 16.91 16.05 6.05
C GLN A 146 16.54 17.17 5.06
N SER A 147 16.23 16.79 3.82
CA SER A 147 15.77 17.70 2.78
C SER A 147 14.64 17.01 2.02
N ILE A 148 13.44 17.55 2.17
CA ILE A 148 12.23 17.01 1.56
C ILE A 148 12.33 17.18 0.04
N ASN A 149 12.19 16.08 -0.70
CA ASN A 149 11.95 16.16 -2.13
C ASN A 149 10.45 16.31 -2.37
N TYR A 150 10.00 17.56 -2.56
CA TYR A 150 8.58 17.87 -2.73
C TYR A 150 7.93 17.21 -3.96
N GLU A 151 8.69 16.97 -5.03
CA GLU A 151 8.17 16.30 -6.23
C GLU A 151 7.85 14.83 -5.93
N ASN A 152 8.76 14.15 -5.22
CA ASN A 152 8.52 12.79 -4.72
C ASN A 152 7.38 12.77 -3.72
N LEU A 153 7.37 13.68 -2.73
CA LEU A 153 6.31 13.73 -1.73
C LEU A 153 4.95 13.91 -2.41
N PHE A 154 4.82 14.86 -3.33
CA PHE A 154 3.62 15.06 -4.15
C PHE A 154 3.24 13.79 -4.93
N ARG A 155 4.21 13.17 -5.61
CA ARG A 155 4.01 11.96 -6.41
C ARG A 155 3.37 10.82 -5.61
N PHE A 156 3.76 10.67 -4.34
CA PHE A 156 3.28 9.60 -3.49
C PHE A 156 2.04 9.99 -2.69
N LEU A 157 1.94 11.25 -2.27
CA LEU A 157 0.86 11.74 -1.40
C LEU A 157 -0.44 12.00 -2.17
N LEU A 158 -0.37 12.57 -3.38
CA LEU A 158 -1.58 12.91 -4.12
C LEU A 158 -2.45 11.68 -4.45
N PRO A 159 -1.89 10.52 -4.85
CA PRO A 159 -2.68 9.30 -4.99
C PRO A 159 -3.29 8.79 -3.69
N MET A 160 -2.60 8.96 -2.55
CA MET A 160 -3.19 8.62 -1.24
C MET A 160 -4.42 9.47 -0.95
N LEU A 161 -4.34 10.77 -1.25
CA LEU A 161 -5.45 11.70 -1.05
C LEU A 161 -6.64 11.36 -1.97
N LEU A 162 -6.39 11.05 -3.25
CA LEU A 162 -7.45 11.02 -4.27
C LEU A 162 -7.96 9.62 -4.64
N TYR A 163 -7.13 8.58 -4.55
CA TYR A 163 -7.45 7.29 -5.19
C TYR A 163 -7.13 6.04 -4.37
N GLU A 164 -6.68 6.16 -3.11
CA GLU A 164 -6.26 5.01 -2.29
C GLU A 164 -7.34 3.91 -2.18
N ARG A 165 -8.61 4.32 -2.00
CA ARG A 165 -9.76 3.43 -1.85
C ARG A 165 -10.67 3.42 -3.08
N TYR A 166 -10.18 3.84 -4.24
CA TYR A 166 -11.00 3.89 -5.48
C TYR A 166 -11.71 2.57 -5.78
N GLY A 167 -11.04 1.42 -5.61
CA GLY A 167 -11.62 0.09 -5.84
C GLY A 167 -12.51 -0.46 -4.71
N PHE A 168 -12.81 0.34 -3.68
CA PHE A 168 -13.67 -0.06 -2.54
C PHE A 168 -15.04 0.60 -2.55
N TYR A 169 -15.30 1.53 -3.48
CA TYR A 169 -16.54 2.29 -3.53
C TYR A 169 -17.34 1.93 -4.76
N ASP A 170 -18.55 1.44 -4.53
CA ASP A 170 -19.60 1.26 -5.55
C ASP A 170 -20.52 2.50 -5.61
N PHE A 171 -20.34 3.45 -4.67
CA PHE A 171 -21.12 4.69 -4.54
C PHE A 171 -22.60 4.45 -4.23
N ASP A 172 -22.85 3.44 -3.40
CA ASP A 172 -24.18 3.03 -2.93
C ASP A 172 -24.24 2.91 -1.40
N ALA A 173 -25.33 2.34 -0.87
CA ALA A 173 -25.57 2.23 0.56
C ALA A 173 -24.69 1.18 1.26
N ASP A 174 -24.04 0.28 0.50
CA ASP A 174 -23.22 -0.81 1.02
C ASP A 174 -21.73 -0.43 1.11
N ASP A 175 -21.38 0.79 0.67
CA ASP A 175 -20.02 1.33 0.76
C ASP A 175 -19.48 1.31 2.20
N PRO A 176 -18.19 1.01 2.39
CA PRO A 176 -17.56 1.05 3.71
C PRO A 176 -17.67 2.42 4.39
N GLU A 177 -17.88 2.42 5.71
CA GLU A 177 -17.86 3.63 6.52
C GLU A 177 -16.50 4.35 6.43
N ARG A 178 -16.56 5.69 6.36
CA ARG A 178 -15.38 6.57 6.26
C ARG A 178 -15.14 7.25 7.60
N CYS A 179 -14.17 6.77 8.37
CA CYS A 179 -13.94 7.26 9.73
C CYS A 179 -13.02 8.48 9.77
N THR A 180 -12.10 8.61 8.83
CA THR A 180 -11.12 9.71 8.75
C THR A 180 -11.54 10.82 7.80
N GLU A 181 -11.08 12.05 8.04
CA GLU A 181 -11.45 13.21 7.23
C GLU A 181 -10.88 13.12 5.81
N THR A 182 -9.66 12.61 5.65
CA THR A 182 -9.05 12.35 4.33
C THR A 182 -9.88 11.35 3.53
N MET A 183 -10.43 10.29 4.15
CA MET A 183 -11.27 9.32 3.43
C MET A 183 -12.66 9.84 3.13
N LYS A 184 -13.24 10.65 4.01
CA LYS A 184 -14.48 11.37 3.68
C LYS A 184 -14.27 12.27 2.47
N PHE A 185 -13.19 13.04 2.45
CA PHE A 185 -12.81 13.89 1.31
C PHE A 185 -12.62 13.07 0.03
N GLN A 186 -11.84 11.99 0.08
CA GLN A 186 -11.61 11.12 -1.07
C GLN A 186 -12.91 10.52 -1.62
N TYR A 187 -13.78 10.00 -0.75
CA TYR A 187 -15.06 9.44 -1.15
C TYR A 187 -15.87 10.44 -1.97
N TYR A 188 -15.97 11.68 -1.49
CA TYR A 188 -16.74 12.70 -2.20
C TYR A 188 -16.07 13.17 -3.49
N PHE A 189 -14.74 13.29 -3.50
CA PHE A 189 -13.98 13.52 -4.73
C PHE A 189 -14.33 12.48 -5.79
N LEU A 190 -14.23 11.19 -5.45
CA LEU A 190 -14.53 10.10 -6.37
C LEU A 190 -16.02 10.01 -6.74
N ASN A 191 -16.93 10.31 -5.83
CA ASN A 191 -18.38 10.33 -6.09
C ASN A 191 -18.75 11.43 -7.11
N VAL A 192 -18.13 12.61 -7.00
CA VAL A 192 -18.28 13.67 -8.01
C VAL A 192 -17.76 13.18 -9.36
N LEU A 193 -16.58 12.56 -9.41
CA LEU A 193 -16.04 12.02 -10.67
C LEU A 193 -16.95 10.95 -11.29
N ASN A 194 -17.50 10.04 -10.48
CA ASN A 194 -18.43 9.01 -10.92
C ASN A 194 -19.70 9.62 -11.57
N LYS A 195 -20.20 10.73 -11.03
CA LYS A 195 -21.43 11.39 -11.49
C LYS A 195 -21.25 12.33 -12.68
N VAL A 196 -20.08 12.94 -12.85
CA VAL A 196 -19.81 13.87 -13.98
C VAL A 196 -19.67 13.14 -15.33
N GLY A 197 -19.78 11.81 -15.36
CA GLY A 197 -20.44 11.10 -16.47
C GLY A 197 -19.68 10.85 -17.78
N ASP A 198 -18.40 11.18 -17.89
CA ASP A 198 -17.61 10.84 -19.08
C ASP A 198 -16.37 10.02 -18.68
N LYS A 199 -16.48 8.70 -18.86
CA LYS A 199 -15.49 7.69 -18.46
C LYS A 199 -14.34 7.56 -19.46
N THR A 200 -14.34 8.34 -20.54
CA THR A 200 -13.33 8.24 -21.60
C THR A 200 -12.19 9.24 -21.36
N ILE A 201 -11.22 8.79 -20.56
CA ILE A 201 -9.88 9.40 -20.36
C ILE A 201 -9.94 10.85 -19.86
N ARG A 202 -10.09 11.00 -18.54
CA ARG A 202 -9.88 12.30 -17.88
C ARG A 202 -8.41 12.42 -17.48
N SER A 203 -7.77 13.51 -17.87
CA SER A 203 -6.48 13.87 -17.28
C SER A 203 -6.70 14.26 -15.81
N LEU A 204 -5.65 14.14 -14.99
CA LEU A 204 -5.69 14.59 -13.59
C LEU A 204 -6.20 16.04 -13.48
N ALA A 205 -5.78 16.91 -14.39
CA ALA A 205 -6.23 18.30 -14.44
C ALA A 205 -7.76 18.40 -14.63
N CYS A 206 -8.35 17.61 -15.51
CA CYS A 206 -9.80 17.60 -15.72
C CYS A 206 -10.56 17.09 -14.49
N GLU A 207 -10.03 16.08 -13.79
CA GLU A 207 -10.65 15.54 -12.57
C GLU A 207 -10.63 16.57 -11.44
N LEU A 208 -9.47 17.18 -11.20
CA LEU A 208 -9.31 18.23 -10.20
C LEU A 208 -10.20 19.44 -10.51
N PHE A 209 -10.21 19.90 -11.77
CA PHE A 209 -11.04 21.02 -12.20
C PHE A 209 -12.54 20.73 -12.06
N GLY A 210 -12.96 19.53 -12.48
CA GLY A 210 -14.35 19.09 -12.33
C GLY A 210 -14.78 19.11 -10.87
N PHE A 211 -13.97 18.56 -9.96
CA PHE A 211 -14.27 18.58 -8.54
C PHE A 211 -14.34 19.98 -7.95
N VAL A 212 -13.38 20.87 -8.30
CA VAL A 212 -13.36 22.25 -7.81
C VAL A 212 -14.58 23.04 -8.30
N VAL A 213 -14.94 22.93 -9.58
CA VAL A 213 -16.10 23.62 -10.14
C VAL A 213 -17.40 23.16 -9.48
N GLU A 214 -17.58 21.85 -9.29
CA GLU A 214 -18.77 21.30 -8.65
C GLU A 214 -18.87 21.74 -7.18
N THR A 215 -17.76 21.73 -6.45
CA THR A 215 -17.71 22.20 -5.05
C THR A 215 -18.06 23.69 -4.94
N GLN A 216 -17.56 24.53 -5.85
CA GLN A 216 -17.91 25.95 -5.89
C GLN A 216 -19.38 26.20 -6.21
N ALA A 217 -19.96 25.41 -7.13
CA ALA A 217 -21.38 25.51 -7.48
C ALA A 217 -22.28 25.19 -6.27
N ILE A 218 -21.94 24.15 -5.50
CA ILE A 218 -22.65 23.78 -4.26
C ILE A 218 -22.58 24.89 -3.21
N GLY A 219 -21.44 25.58 -3.09
CA GLY A 219 -21.28 26.74 -2.22
C GLY A 219 -22.16 27.94 -2.62
N LYS A 220 -22.45 28.09 -3.92
CA LYS A 220 -23.33 29.15 -4.46
C LYS A 220 -24.82 28.77 -4.47
N GLY A 221 -25.17 27.55 -4.07
CA GLY A 221 -26.54 27.03 -4.20
C GLY A 221 -26.95 26.71 -5.64
N GLU A 222 -25.98 26.66 -6.56
CA GLU A 222 -26.18 26.30 -7.96
C GLU A 222 -26.12 24.78 -8.08
N ASN A 223 -27.23 24.10 -7.77
CA ASN A 223 -27.27 22.63 -7.69
C ASN A 223 -27.05 21.96 -9.06
N LYS A 224 -25.90 21.30 -9.24
CA LYS A 224 -25.60 20.44 -10.40
C LYS A 224 -25.56 18.94 -10.08
N VAL A 225 -25.25 18.54 -8.84
CA VAL A 225 -25.09 17.13 -8.43
C VAL A 225 -25.70 16.86 -7.06
N TYR A 226 -26.30 15.68 -6.87
CA TYR A 226 -27.06 15.21 -5.69
C TYR A 226 -26.30 15.09 -4.34
N VAL A 227 -25.09 15.64 -4.20
CA VAL A 227 -24.27 15.51 -2.98
C VAL A 227 -24.09 16.89 -2.34
N THR A 228 -25.19 17.52 -1.93
CA THR A 228 -25.13 18.91 -1.46
C THR A 228 -24.88 19.01 0.03
N ASP A 229 -25.64 18.28 0.84
CA ASP A 229 -25.68 18.54 2.29
C ASP A 229 -24.49 17.94 3.00
N GLU A 230 -24.11 16.71 2.64
CA GLU A 230 -22.98 16.02 3.26
C GLU A 230 -21.63 16.62 2.81
N LEU A 231 -21.52 17.00 1.53
CA LEU A 231 -20.34 17.69 1.02
C LEU A 231 -20.20 19.09 1.63
N ARG A 232 -21.32 19.83 1.74
CA ARG A 232 -21.33 21.13 2.42
C ARG A 232 -20.94 20.99 3.88
N SER A 233 -21.42 19.95 4.56
CA SER A 233 -21.05 19.65 5.95
C SER A 233 -19.57 19.31 6.08
N LEU A 234 -19.00 18.56 5.12
CA LEU A 234 -17.57 18.23 5.13
C LEU A 234 -16.70 19.49 5.13
N PHE A 235 -17.00 20.46 4.27
CA PHE A 235 -16.20 21.68 4.14
C PHE A 235 -16.45 22.72 5.24
N GLN A 236 -17.33 22.44 6.21
CA GLN A 236 -17.39 23.22 7.46
C GLN A 236 -16.21 22.88 8.38
N ASN A 237 -15.60 21.70 8.22
CA ASN A 237 -14.41 21.31 8.96
C ASN A 237 -13.16 21.97 8.35
N GLU A 238 -12.27 22.45 9.22
CA GLU A 238 -11.05 23.15 8.82
C GLU A 238 -10.15 22.27 7.94
N TYR A 239 -9.90 21.03 8.36
CA TYR A 239 -8.95 20.15 7.68
C TYR A 239 -9.38 19.74 6.25
N PRO A 240 -10.62 19.25 5.99
CA PRO A 240 -11.10 19.05 4.61
C PRO A 240 -11.08 20.32 3.74
N ASN A 241 -11.27 21.50 4.35
CA ASN A 241 -11.17 22.77 3.63
C ASN A 241 -9.72 23.06 3.22
N GLU A 242 -8.72 22.76 4.07
CA GLU A 242 -7.31 22.85 3.67
C GLU A 242 -6.96 21.84 2.54
N LEU A 243 -7.47 20.60 2.59
CA LEU A 243 -7.34 19.64 1.48
C LEU A 243 -7.93 20.20 0.18
N TYR A 244 -9.08 20.86 0.27
CA TYR A 244 -9.71 21.51 -0.88
C TYR A 244 -8.89 22.70 -1.41
N LYS A 245 -8.39 23.58 -0.54
CA LYS A 245 -7.52 24.70 -0.92
C LYS A 245 -6.24 24.22 -1.59
N PHE A 246 -5.65 23.13 -1.11
CA PHE A 246 -4.53 22.48 -1.77
C PHE A 246 -4.86 22.13 -3.23
N LEU A 247 -6.01 21.50 -3.51
CA LEU A 247 -6.41 21.20 -4.89
C LEU A 247 -6.66 22.48 -5.72
N VAL A 248 -7.23 23.52 -5.13
CA VAL A 248 -7.46 24.81 -5.81
C VAL A 248 -6.15 25.47 -6.20
N ASP A 249 -5.18 25.55 -5.28
CA ASP A 249 -3.88 26.17 -5.54
C ASP A 249 -3.05 25.34 -6.51
N LEU A 250 -3.15 24.01 -6.42
CA LEU A 250 -2.54 23.09 -7.37
C LEU A 250 -3.03 23.38 -8.82
N ILE A 251 -4.34 23.54 -9.03
CA ILE A 251 -4.88 23.96 -10.34
C ILE A 251 -4.47 25.40 -10.67
N ARG A 252 -4.44 26.31 -9.71
CA ARG A 252 -4.17 27.73 -10.00
C ARG A 252 -2.74 27.97 -10.47
N TYR A 253 -1.77 27.32 -9.83
CA TYR A 253 -0.35 27.61 -10.03
C TYR A 253 0.36 26.56 -10.89
N ASP A 254 -0.11 25.30 -10.90
CA ASP A 254 0.63 24.18 -11.50
C ASP A 254 -0.12 23.47 -12.67
N ASN A 255 -1.28 23.99 -13.11
CA ASN A 255 -2.16 23.34 -14.13
C ASN A 255 -1.44 22.87 -15.41
N GLY A 256 -0.54 23.70 -15.95
CA GLY A 256 0.18 23.35 -17.19
C GLY A 256 0.92 22.02 -17.07
N GLN A 257 1.60 21.82 -15.94
CA GLN A 257 2.36 20.60 -15.67
C GLN A 257 1.46 19.43 -15.26
N ILE A 258 0.37 19.70 -14.53
CA ILE A 258 -0.58 18.67 -14.08
C ILE A 258 -1.26 17.98 -15.26
N ASN A 259 -1.56 18.72 -16.32
CA ASN A 259 -2.20 18.16 -17.51
C ASN A 259 -1.31 17.14 -18.24
N GLU A 260 0.00 17.17 -18.01
CA GLU A 260 0.96 16.22 -18.58
C GLU A 260 1.21 15.00 -17.69
N ILE A 261 0.72 15.01 -16.44
CA ILE A 261 0.85 13.88 -15.52
C ILE A 261 0.04 12.69 -16.04
N LYS A 262 0.69 11.54 -16.13
CA LYS A 262 0.04 10.27 -16.45
C LYS A 262 -0.18 9.46 -15.19
N ILE A 263 -1.34 8.81 -15.12
CA ILE A 263 -1.72 7.92 -14.02
C ILE A 263 -1.76 6.49 -14.59
N ASN A 264 -1.12 5.54 -13.92
CA ASN A 264 -1.19 4.12 -14.31
C ASN A 264 -2.37 3.41 -13.65
N GLU A 265 -2.56 2.12 -13.96
CA GLU A 265 -3.63 1.29 -13.41
C GLU A 265 -3.61 1.13 -11.86
N PHE A 266 -2.48 1.44 -11.22
CA PHE A 266 -2.31 1.40 -9.76
C PHE A 266 -2.31 2.80 -9.13
N ASN A 267 -2.77 3.81 -9.86
CA ASN A 267 -2.83 5.21 -9.47
C ASN A 267 -1.46 5.85 -9.17
N GLU A 268 -0.37 5.31 -9.72
CA GLU A 268 0.95 5.93 -9.60
C GLU A 268 1.10 7.06 -10.61
N LEU A 269 1.59 8.21 -10.13
CA LEU A 269 1.85 9.37 -10.98
C LEU A 269 3.19 9.23 -11.69
N GLN A 270 3.17 9.43 -13.01
CA GLN A 270 4.35 9.66 -13.84
C GLN A 270 4.43 11.16 -14.12
N LEU A 271 5.37 11.81 -13.44
CA LEU A 271 5.62 13.24 -13.59
C LEU A 271 6.36 13.53 -14.90
N PRO A 272 6.05 14.63 -15.60
CA PRO A 272 6.78 15.07 -16.78
C PRO A 272 8.23 15.46 -16.46
N GLU A 273 9.08 15.54 -17.48
CA GLU A 273 10.46 15.99 -17.32
C GLU A 273 10.49 17.49 -16.93
N GLY A 274 11.29 17.84 -15.93
CA GLY A 274 11.35 19.22 -15.41
C GLY A 274 10.15 19.61 -14.54
N PHE A 275 9.35 18.64 -14.10
CA PHE A 275 8.25 18.87 -13.17
C PHE A 275 8.74 19.59 -11.90
N HIS A 276 8.09 20.67 -11.54
CA HIS A 276 8.39 21.43 -10.33
C HIS A 276 7.10 21.99 -9.74
N LEU A 277 7.08 22.15 -8.41
CA LEU A 277 5.92 22.67 -7.69
C LEU A 277 6.13 24.14 -7.32
N SER A 278 5.04 24.91 -7.42
CA SER A 278 4.92 26.26 -6.86
C SER A 278 5.23 26.30 -5.37
N VAL A 279 5.54 27.50 -4.86
CA VAL A 279 5.86 27.71 -3.43
C VAL A 279 4.61 27.45 -2.57
N GLU A 280 3.46 27.86 -3.08
CA GLU A 280 2.15 27.67 -2.46
C GLU A 280 1.82 26.18 -2.32
N THR A 281 2.01 25.40 -3.39
CA THR A 281 1.81 23.95 -3.35
C THR A 281 2.76 23.25 -2.36
N LYS A 282 4.03 23.67 -2.29
CA LYS A 282 4.99 23.11 -1.32
C LYS A 282 4.56 23.35 0.12
N LYS A 283 4.05 24.55 0.42
CA LYS A 283 3.52 24.89 1.75
C LYS A 283 2.36 23.98 2.16
N HIS A 284 1.42 23.71 1.25
CA HIS A 284 0.35 22.73 1.50
C HIS A 284 0.89 21.35 1.82
N LEU A 285 1.93 20.90 1.11
CA LEU A 285 2.55 19.59 1.38
C LEU A 285 3.20 19.52 2.77
N ASP A 286 3.85 20.60 3.22
CA ASP A 286 4.42 20.67 4.57
C ASP A 286 3.33 20.54 5.66
N GLU A 287 2.17 21.16 5.44
CA GLU A 287 1.07 21.22 6.41
C GLU A 287 0.21 19.94 6.41
N LEU A 288 0.01 19.31 5.26
CA LEU A 288 -0.99 18.25 5.09
C LEU A 288 -0.42 16.84 5.07
N ALA A 289 0.85 16.64 4.68
CA ALA A 289 1.37 15.31 4.39
C ALA A 289 1.31 14.33 5.58
N SER A 290 1.66 14.79 6.78
CA SER A 290 1.59 13.97 7.99
C SER A 290 0.15 13.60 8.36
N ASN A 291 -0.80 14.52 8.18
CA ASN A 291 -2.21 14.29 8.47
C ASN A 291 -2.82 13.29 7.48
N ILE A 292 -2.53 13.45 6.18
CA ILE A 292 -2.98 12.52 5.13
C ILE A 292 -2.43 11.12 5.42
N LEU A 293 -1.12 11.00 5.71
CA LEU A 293 -0.52 9.70 6.02
C LEU A 293 -1.15 9.06 7.26
N SER A 294 -1.36 9.85 8.32
CA SER A 294 -1.98 9.39 9.56
C SER A 294 -3.42 8.90 9.33
N ASP A 295 -4.22 9.64 8.56
CA ASP A 295 -5.59 9.25 8.23
C ASP A 295 -5.64 7.96 7.41
N ILE A 296 -4.75 7.80 6.42
CA ILE A 296 -4.68 6.59 5.59
C ILE A 296 -4.40 5.35 6.45
N ILE A 297 -3.43 5.44 7.37
CA ILE A 297 -3.08 4.35 8.27
C ILE A 297 -4.23 4.07 9.24
N SER A 298 -4.81 5.13 9.82
CA SER A 298 -5.90 5.01 10.80
C SER A 298 -7.16 4.41 10.17
N GLU A 299 -7.50 4.82 8.95
CA GLU A 299 -8.62 4.24 8.21
C GLU A 299 -8.39 2.74 7.96
N SER A 300 -7.18 2.36 7.55
CA SER A 300 -6.86 0.97 7.26
C SER A 300 -7.01 0.08 8.49
N LEU A 301 -6.86 0.64 9.70
CA LEU A 301 -6.92 -0.06 10.97
C LEU A 301 -8.31 -0.09 11.63
N GLN A 302 -9.37 0.43 10.99
CA GLN A 302 -10.71 0.50 11.60
C GLN A 302 -11.19 -0.81 12.23
N ARG A 303 -10.90 -1.96 11.58
CA ARG A 303 -11.31 -3.29 12.04
C ARG A 303 -10.22 -4.05 12.80
N VAL A 304 -9.06 -3.42 13.02
CA VAL A 304 -7.92 -4.03 13.69
C VAL A 304 -7.84 -3.48 15.11
N HIS A 305 -8.32 -4.26 16.07
CA HIS A 305 -8.38 -3.85 17.47
C HIS A 305 -8.02 -4.98 18.43
N PRO A 306 -7.58 -4.66 19.65
CA PRO A 306 -7.44 -5.66 20.69
C PRO A 306 -8.82 -6.22 21.08
N ILE A 307 -8.86 -7.50 21.43
CA ILE A 307 -10.01 -8.15 22.04
C ILE A 307 -9.63 -8.74 23.39
N MET A 308 -10.59 -8.72 24.31
CA MET A 308 -10.47 -9.31 25.64
C MET A 308 -10.96 -10.76 25.58
N MET A 309 -10.19 -11.67 26.14
CA MET A 309 -10.55 -13.09 26.24
C MET A 309 -10.26 -13.61 27.64
N VAL A 310 -10.89 -14.72 27.99
CA VAL A 310 -10.57 -15.49 29.18
C VAL A 310 -9.67 -16.65 28.74
N ASP A 311 -8.48 -16.75 29.31
CA ASP A 311 -7.55 -17.84 29.01
C ASP A 311 -8.01 -19.18 29.61
N GLU A 312 -7.29 -20.26 29.30
CA GLU A 312 -7.59 -21.61 29.79
C GLU A 312 -7.56 -21.73 31.33
N ASN A 313 -6.95 -20.76 32.02
CA ASN A 313 -6.85 -20.69 33.48
C ASN A 313 -7.91 -19.76 34.11
N GLY A 314 -8.87 -19.27 33.33
CA GLY A 314 -9.91 -18.36 33.82
C GLY A 314 -9.43 -16.91 34.05
N LYS A 315 -8.24 -16.55 33.58
CA LYS A 315 -7.70 -15.19 33.71
C LYS A 315 -8.07 -14.34 32.50
N ILE A 316 -8.31 -13.05 32.76
CA ILE A 316 -8.52 -12.08 31.69
C ILE A 316 -7.18 -11.82 31.00
N ALA A 317 -7.17 -12.00 29.67
CA ALA A 317 -6.06 -11.70 28.79
C ALA A 317 -6.53 -10.82 27.62
N SER A 318 -5.60 -10.10 27.00
CA SER A 318 -5.86 -9.38 25.75
C SER A 318 -5.03 -9.98 24.62
N LYS A 319 -5.61 -10.01 23.42
CA LYS A 319 -4.90 -10.34 22.19
C LYS A 319 -5.34 -9.40 21.07
N TRP A 320 -4.52 -9.25 20.04
CA TRP A 320 -4.92 -8.57 18.82
C TRP A 320 -5.83 -9.49 18.00
N ASP A 321 -6.97 -8.97 17.53
CA ASP A 321 -7.81 -9.69 16.58
C ASP A 321 -7.28 -9.44 15.17
N LEU A 322 -6.38 -10.32 14.73
CA LEU A 322 -5.78 -10.26 13.40
C LEU A 322 -6.10 -11.55 12.66
N LYS A 323 -6.93 -11.40 11.65
CA LYS A 323 -7.37 -12.46 10.77
C LYS A 323 -6.46 -12.60 9.56
N TYR A 324 -6.10 -11.52 8.87
CA TYR A 324 -5.34 -11.64 7.63
C TYR A 324 -3.88 -11.21 7.79
N LEU A 325 -3.00 -11.74 6.92
CA LEU A 325 -1.60 -11.30 6.88
C LEU A 325 -1.53 -9.77 6.68
N TYR A 326 -2.39 -9.23 5.81
CA TYR A 326 -2.44 -7.79 5.57
C TYR A 326 -2.78 -6.98 6.83
N GLU A 327 -3.65 -7.47 7.72
CA GLU A 327 -3.95 -6.78 8.98
C GLU A 327 -2.72 -6.71 9.89
N GLY A 328 -1.92 -7.77 9.95
CA GLY A 328 -0.61 -7.73 10.62
C GLY A 328 0.35 -6.72 9.97
N ILE A 329 0.34 -6.61 8.64
CA ILE A 329 1.12 -5.59 7.90
C ILE A 329 0.63 -4.18 8.24
N LEU A 330 -0.67 -3.96 8.42
CA LEU A 330 -1.22 -2.67 8.83
C LEU A 330 -0.78 -2.29 10.25
N VAL A 331 -0.72 -3.26 11.18
CA VAL A 331 -0.17 -3.02 12.51
C VAL A 331 1.34 -2.70 12.43
N GLU A 332 2.11 -3.43 11.62
CA GLU A 332 3.51 -3.09 11.33
C GLU A 332 3.64 -1.67 10.77
N THR A 333 2.73 -1.28 9.88
CA THR A 333 2.70 0.05 9.26
C THR A 333 2.50 1.13 10.31
N LEU A 334 1.55 0.95 11.24
CA LEU A 334 1.35 1.87 12.36
C LEU A 334 2.60 1.97 13.22
N VAL A 335 3.19 0.83 13.61
CA VAL A 335 4.40 0.81 14.45
C VAL A 335 5.57 1.48 13.73
N MET A 336 5.71 1.27 12.41
CA MET A 336 6.75 1.90 11.61
C MET A 336 6.50 3.40 11.42
N ALA A 337 5.27 3.82 11.18
CA ALA A 337 4.93 5.23 11.00
C ALA A 337 5.06 6.04 12.29
N SER A 338 4.68 5.45 13.44
CA SER A 338 4.65 6.12 14.74
C SER A 338 5.94 5.99 15.57
N GLY A 339 6.89 5.13 15.18
CA GLY A 339 8.13 4.89 15.91
C GLY A 339 9.38 5.47 15.25
N ASP A 340 10.43 5.65 16.06
CA ASP A 340 11.79 6.06 15.65
C ASP A 340 12.56 4.93 14.95
N ASN A 341 11.91 4.26 14.00
CA ASN A 341 12.50 3.12 13.31
C ASN A 341 13.43 3.64 12.20
N ASN A 342 14.66 3.12 12.12
CA ASN A 342 15.65 3.50 11.11
C ASN A 342 15.30 2.96 9.71
N LEU A 343 14.15 3.33 9.14
CA LEU A 343 13.82 3.03 7.76
C LEU A 343 14.81 3.74 6.83
N LYS A 344 15.43 2.99 5.90
CA LYS A 344 16.32 3.56 4.90
C LYS A 344 16.00 3.07 3.50
N LYS A 345 16.16 3.96 2.53
CA LYS A 345 16.16 3.61 1.11
C LYS A 345 17.58 3.28 0.65
N CYS A 346 17.74 2.22 -0.14
CA CYS A 346 19.05 1.79 -0.60
C CYS A 346 19.68 2.85 -1.52
N ALA A 347 20.90 3.29 -1.18
CA ALA A 347 21.66 4.27 -1.96
C ALA A 347 22.18 3.75 -3.32
N ASN A 348 21.87 2.51 -3.71
CA ASN A 348 22.15 2.01 -5.06
C ASN A 348 21.07 2.54 -6.01
N PRO A 349 21.40 3.38 -7.01
CA PRO A 349 20.40 3.99 -7.92
C PRO A 349 19.55 2.97 -8.67
N ASN A 350 20.02 1.74 -8.83
CA ASN A 350 19.32 0.68 -9.55
C ASN A 350 18.55 -0.27 -8.63
N CYS A 351 18.48 -0.02 -7.31
CA CYS A 351 17.84 -0.92 -6.34
C CYS A 351 16.48 -0.40 -5.88
N GLY A 352 16.41 0.83 -5.39
CA GLY A 352 15.17 1.44 -4.89
C GLY A 352 14.58 0.81 -3.63
N LYS A 353 15.08 -0.35 -3.16
CA LYS A 353 14.55 -1.10 -2.01
C LYS A 353 14.72 -0.40 -0.68
N PHE A 354 13.76 -0.65 0.21
CA PHE A 354 13.79 -0.27 1.62
C PHE A 354 14.51 -1.32 2.46
N PHE A 355 15.11 -0.89 3.57
CA PHE A 355 15.68 -1.77 4.58
C PHE A 355 15.79 -1.06 5.93
N THR A 356 15.86 -1.84 6.99
CA THR A 356 16.17 -1.41 8.36
C THR A 356 17.57 -1.88 8.71
N PRO A 357 18.50 -1.00 9.12
CA PRO A 357 19.79 -1.42 9.64
C PRO A 357 19.64 -2.20 10.95
N ASN A 358 20.49 -3.20 11.14
CA ASN A 358 20.60 -3.89 12.41
C ASN A 358 21.07 -2.90 13.50
N PRO A 359 20.65 -3.09 14.76
CA PRO A 359 21.15 -2.29 15.87
C PRO A 359 22.69 -2.21 15.87
N GLY A 360 23.22 -0.99 15.99
CA GLY A 360 24.67 -0.73 15.95
C GLY A 360 25.29 -0.58 14.56
N ARG A 361 24.53 -0.74 13.46
CA ARG A 361 24.99 -0.47 12.08
C ARG A 361 24.19 0.63 11.40
N ASN A 362 23.91 1.71 12.13
CA ASN A 362 23.13 2.84 11.63
C ASN A 362 23.81 3.59 10.47
N ASP A 363 25.09 3.35 10.22
CA ASP A 363 25.87 3.87 9.08
C ASP A 363 25.60 3.10 7.76
N LYS A 364 24.92 1.95 7.80
CA LYS A 364 24.60 1.17 6.62
C LYS A 364 23.70 1.98 5.66
N ILE A 365 24.15 2.12 4.41
CA ILE A 365 23.44 2.85 3.33
C ILE A 365 22.96 1.95 2.17
N TYR A 366 23.38 0.68 2.14
CA TYR A 366 22.99 -0.28 1.12
C TYR A 366 22.22 -1.44 1.76
N CYS A 367 21.11 -1.88 1.15
CA CYS A 367 20.29 -2.97 1.69
C CYS A 367 21.06 -4.30 1.76
N SER A 368 21.90 -4.58 0.77
CA SER A 368 22.70 -5.80 0.65
C SER A 368 24.17 -5.52 0.35
N HIS A 369 25.02 -6.50 0.65
CA HIS A 369 26.44 -6.49 0.26
C HIS A 369 26.62 -6.38 -1.26
N THR A 370 25.77 -7.08 -2.02
CA THR A 370 25.78 -7.05 -3.49
C THR A 370 25.51 -5.64 -4.04
N CYS A 371 24.59 -4.88 -3.44
CA CYS A 371 24.34 -3.48 -3.80
C CYS A 371 25.58 -2.61 -3.54
N GLY A 372 26.25 -2.79 -2.40
CA GLY A 372 27.49 -2.09 -2.07
C GLY A 372 28.60 -2.36 -3.10
N ILE A 373 28.81 -3.63 -3.45
CA ILE A 373 29.80 -4.02 -4.48
C ILE A 373 29.47 -3.40 -5.83
N ASN A 374 28.21 -3.42 -6.26
CA ASN A 374 27.81 -2.90 -7.58
C ASN A 374 28.08 -1.40 -7.71
N VAL A 375 27.77 -0.62 -6.67
CA VAL A 375 28.06 0.82 -6.64
C VAL A 375 29.57 1.08 -6.59
N ALA A 376 30.32 0.31 -5.80
CA ALA A 376 31.78 0.41 -5.73
C ALA A 376 32.43 0.15 -7.10
N LYS A 377 32.01 -0.92 -7.80
CA LYS A 377 32.46 -1.23 -9.17
C LYS A 377 32.09 -0.13 -10.16
N ARG A 378 30.88 0.46 -10.07
CA ARG A 378 30.47 1.58 -10.92
C ARG A 378 31.37 2.80 -10.72
N ARG A 379 31.64 3.17 -9.47
CA ARG A 379 32.55 4.27 -9.13
C ARG A 379 33.98 4.00 -9.61
N GLN A 380 34.45 2.75 -9.53
CA GLN A 380 35.74 2.37 -10.08
C GLN A 380 35.78 2.56 -11.61
N ARG A 381 34.77 2.08 -12.34
CA ARG A 381 34.68 2.27 -13.80
C ARG A 381 34.65 3.74 -14.21
N MET A 382 33.98 4.60 -13.44
CA MET A 382 33.98 6.05 -13.68
C MET A 382 35.38 6.65 -13.53
N ARG A 383 36.08 6.33 -12.43
CA ARG A 383 37.46 6.78 -12.23
C ARG A 383 38.42 6.25 -13.28
N ASP A 384 38.27 5.00 -13.70
CA ASP A 384 39.11 4.39 -14.73
C ASP A 384 38.84 5.01 -16.13
N LYS A 385 37.63 5.52 -16.38
CA LYS A 385 37.32 6.32 -17.58
C LYS A 385 37.93 7.72 -17.51
N GLU A 386 37.87 8.37 -16.35
CA GLU A 386 38.45 9.69 -16.13
C GLU A 386 39.99 9.68 -16.14
N ASN A 387 40.61 8.59 -15.68
CA ASN A 387 42.05 8.39 -15.72
C ASN A 387 42.42 6.92 -16.01
N PRO A 388 42.65 6.55 -17.28
CA PRO A 388 42.93 5.18 -17.71
C PRO A 388 44.22 4.58 -17.13
N ASN A 389 45.20 5.42 -16.77
CA ASN A 389 46.52 4.99 -16.29
C ASN A 389 46.61 4.98 -14.75
N ARG A 390 45.48 5.12 -14.05
CA ARG A 390 45.44 5.11 -12.60
C ARG A 390 45.88 3.75 -12.04
N GLU A 391 46.77 3.79 -11.05
CA GLU A 391 47.15 2.61 -10.28
C GLU A 391 45.93 2.04 -9.56
N ARG A 392 45.64 0.76 -9.83
CA ARG A 392 44.47 0.08 -9.27
C ARG A 392 44.81 -0.43 -7.88
N LEU A 393 44.30 0.26 -6.86
CA LEU A 393 44.32 -0.26 -5.49
C LEU A 393 43.53 -1.58 -5.41
N GLU A 394 44.06 -2.55 -4.67
CA GLU A 394 43.35 -3.80 -4.40
C GLU A 394 41.96 -3.54 -3.78
N PRO A 395 40.91 -4.27 -4.17
CA PRO A 395 39.59 -4.11 -3.57
C PRO A 395 39.62 -4.41 -2.07
N GLY A 396 39.34 -3.42 -1.23
CA GLY A 396 39.28 -3.56 0.25
C GLY A 396 38.18 -4.50 0.80
N PHE A 397 37.53 -5.29 -0.07
CA PHE A 397 36.44 -6.20 0.27
C PHE A 397 36.86 -7.68 0.28
N ARG A 398 38.16 -8.00 0.12
CA ARG A 398 38.62 -9.40 0.06
C ARG A 398 38.52 -10.17 1.39
N ASN A 399 38.37 -9.49 2.53
CA ASN A 399 38.46 -10.11 3.87
C ASN A 399 37.29 -9.78 4.83
N ARG A 400 36.04 -9.68 4.36
CA ARG A 400 34.88 -9.55 5.27
C ARG A 400 33.68 -10.38 4.85
#